data_AF-A0A257LIW5-F1
#
_entry.id   AF-A0A257LIW5-F1
#
_cell.length_a   1.000
_cell.length_b   1.000
_cell.length_c   1.000
_cell.angle_alpha   90.00
_cell.angle_beta   90.00
_cell.angle_gamma   90.00
#
_symmetry.space_group_name_H-M   'P 1'
#
loop_
_entity.id
_entity.type
_entity.pdbx_description
1 polymer ?
#
loop_
_entity_poly.entity_id
_entity_poly.type
_entity_poly.pdbx_seq_one_letter_code
_entity_poly.pdbx_strand_id
1 'polypeptide(L)'
;MNIPCHLRCLCLAVASFAALGCASASPITYSFAGTVQGDEANRGYTSFSGLFNYDSSTADAIADPSTGAYAHGAGYGMSLTLDGGPTLALNGNLNVLTTNNLGGADQLGVLAQMGGESVSLTLWDFTQAVLPSDILPGQALSLADFGWSTLSWQGGDGELQGILTSLTCVVGCDGAAPPPPPPPPPDSLPPNTVPAAIRISRARAAGRAGRGRP
;
A
#
# COMPACT_ATOMS: atom_id res chain seq x y z
N MET A 1 -54.11 13.07 -58.19
CA MET A 1 -53.17 11.93 -58.21
C MET A 1 -53.14 11.33 -56.81
N ASN A 2 -53.37 10.03 -56.74
CA ASN A 2 -53.51 9.19 -55.53
C ASN A 2 -52.17 8.54 -55.14
N ILE A 3 -52.17 7.93 -53.93
CA ILE A 3 -51.32 6.82 -53.41
C ILE A 3 -50.05 7.28 -52.62
N PRO A 4 -49.70 6.70 -51.44
CA PRO A 4 -50.52 6.18 -50.34
C PRO A 4 -49.99 6.52 -48.91
N CYS A 5 -50.85 6.24 -47.95
CA CYS A 5 -50.58 6.14 -46.51
C CYS A 5 -49.73 4.88 -46.20
N HIS A 6 -48.62 5.01 -45.48
CA HIS A 6 -47.98 3.90 -44.79
C HIS A 6 -47.78 4.23 -43.31
N LEU A 7 -48.80 3.83 -42.56
CA LEU A 7 -48.77 3.53 -41.14
C LEU A 7 -47.61 2.55 -40.86
N ARG A 8 -46.61 2.98 -40.10
CA ARG A 8 -45.67 2.07 -39.44
C ARG A 8 -45.88 2.12 -37.94
N CYS A 9 -46.21 0.93 -37.44
CA CYS A 9 -46.46 0.57 -36.07
C CYS A 9 -45.39 1.17 -35.14
N LEU A 10 -45.81 2.10 -34.29
CA LEU A 10 -45.00 2.61 -33.18
C LEU A 10 -45.01 1.53 -32.09
N CYS A 11 -44.06 0.58 -32.15
CA CYS A 11 -43.75 -0.24 -31.00
C CYS A 11 -43.15 0.68 -29.93
N LEU A 12 -43.99 1.09 -28.97
CA LEU A 12 -43.56 1.77 -27.76
C LEU A 12 -42.82 0.74 -26.89
N ALA A 13 -41.55 0.51 -27.18
CA ALA A 13 -40.67 -0.24 -26.31
C ALA A 13 -40.46 0.60 -25.05
N VAL A 14 -41.09 0.20 -23.95
CA VAL A 14 -40.78 0.72 -22.62
C VAL A 14 -39.37 0.23 -22.29
N ALA A 15 -38.37 1.02 -22.69
CA ALA A 15 -36.99 0.82 -22.28
C ALA A 15 -36.91 1.14 -20.79
N SER A 16 -37.00 0.11 -19.96
CA SER A 16 -36.55 0.17 -18.58
C SER A 16 -35.07 0.53 -18.62
N PHE A 17 -34.75 1.81 -18.49
CA PHE A 17 -33.41 2.28 -18.16
C PHE A 17 -33.13 1.76 -16.75
N ALA A 18 -32.61 0.54 -16.66
CA ALA A 18 -31.86 0.13 -15.49
C ALA A 18 -30.74 1.15 -15.35
N ALA A 19 -30.82 2.01 -14.34
CA ALA A 19 -29.70 2.82 -13.92
C ALA A 19 -28.60 1.85 -13.50
N LEU A 20 -27.76 1.46 -14.46
CA LEU A 20 -26.50 0.80 -14.21
C LEU A 20 -25.68 1.82 -13.43
N GLY A 21 -25.79 1.78 -12.10
CA GLY A 21 -24.88 2.51 -11.24
C GLY A 21 -23.49 2.06 -11.65
N CYS A 22 -22.67 3.00 -12.14
CA CYS A 22 -21.26 2.73 -12.34
C CYS A 22 -20.73 2.24 -10.99
N ALA A 23 -20.34 0.97 -10.93
CA ALA A 23 -19.60 0.47 -9.79
C ALA A 23 -18.29 1.26 -9.77
N SER A 24 -18.24 2.31 -8.94
CA SER A 24 -17.00 3.02 -8.67
C SER A 24 -16.13 2.06 -7.86
N ALA A 25 -14.99 1.66 -8.40
CA ALA A 25 -14.01 0.95 -7.62
C ALA A 25 -13.65 1.81 -6.40
N SER A 26 -13.53 1.19 -5.23
CA SER A 26 -13.04 1.91 -4.05
C SER A 26 -11.54 2.19 -4.25
N PRO A 27 -11.04 3.37 -3.84
CA PRO A 27 -9.62 3.66 -3.93
C PRO A 27 -8.79 2.58 -3.27
N ILE A 28 -7.74 2.12 -3.97
CA ILE A 28 -6.77 1.19 -3.43
C ILE A 28 -5.72 2.00 -2.69
N THR A 29 -5.44 1.65 -1.44
CA THR A 29 -4.44 2.33 -0.61
C THR A 29 -3.40 1.33 -0.13
N TYR A 30 -2.13 1.69 -0.30
CA TYR A 30 -0.99 0.94 0.22
C TYR A 30 -0.29 1.73 1.30
N SER A 31 0.19 1.03 2.34
CA SER A 31 1.26 1.49 3.20
C SER A 31 2.59 0.91 2.74
N PHE A 32 3.64 1.72 2.86
CA PHE A 32 5.01 1.31 2.55
C PHE A 32 5.97 1.77 3.64
N ALA A 33 7.08 1.06 3.78
CA ALA A 33 8.21 1.46 4.59
C ALA A 33 9.52 0.94 4.00
N GLY A 34 10.63 1.50 4.43
CA GLY A 34 11.95 1.11 3.94
C GLY A 34 13.12 1.76 4.66
N THR A 35 14.31 1.52 4.11
CA THR A 35 15.57 2.05 4.61
C THR A 35 16.20 2.99 3.60
N VAL A 36 16.76 4.09 4.10
CA VAL A 36 17.50 5.04 3.28
C VAL A 36 18.84 4.43 2.89
N GLN A 37 19.19 4.51 1.61
CA GLN A 37 20.45 4.04 1.04
C GLN A 37 21.37 5.20 0.62
N GLY A 38 20.78 6.34 0.26
CA GLY A 38 21.52 7.54 -0.12
C GLY A 38 20.76 8.80 0.29
N ASP A 39 21.50 9.81 0.76
CA ASP A 39 20.96 11.10 1.15
C ASP A 39 21.99 12.18 0.76
N GLU A 40 21.81 12.78 -0.40
CA GLU A 40 22.80 13.69 -1.01
C GLU A 40 23.07 14.92 -0.14
N ALA A 41 22.05 15.38 0.58
CA ALA A 41 22.14 16.54 1.46
C ALA A 41 22.75 16.23 2.83
N ASN A 42 23.11 14.96 3.11
CA ASN A 42 23.64 14.50 4.41
C ASN A 42 22.76 14.92 5.60
N ARG A 43 21.43 14.83 5.44
CA ARG A 43 20.44 15.15 6.48
C ARG A 43 20.42 14.11 7.59
N GLY A 44 20.89 12.89 7.29
CA GLY A 44 21.10 11.82 8.27
C GLY A 44 19.90 10.92 8.45
N TYR A 45 18.97 10.91 7.48
CA TYR A 45 17.82 10.04 7.53
C TYR A 45 18.20 8.57 7.36
N THR A 46 17.54 7.69 8.11
CA THR A 46 17.86 6.24 8.10
C THR A 46 16.71 5.37 7.62
N SER A 47 15.48 5.83 7.78
CA SER A 47 14.27 5.09 7.48
C SER A 47 13.16 6.00 6.93
N PHE A 48 12.23 5.39 6.22
CA PHE A 48 11.05 6.07 5.71
C PHE A 48 9.81 5.19 5.81
N SER A 49 8.65 5.83 5.84
CA SER A 49 7.34 5.19 5.77
C SER A 49 6.32 6.12 5.11
N GLY A 50 5.23 5.58 4.60
CA GLY A 50 4.23 6.39 3.91
C GLY A 50 3.00 5.63 3.47
N LEU A 51 2.12 6.35 2.80
CA LEU A 51 0.91 5.84 2.16
C LEU A 51 0.85 6.34 0.72
N PHE A 52 0.26 5.57 -0.18
CA PHE A 52 -0.24 6.11 -1.45
C PHE A 52 -1.56 5.47 -1.81
N ASN A 53 -2.40 6.18 -2.56
CA ASN A 53 -3.70 5.68 -2.99
C ASN A 53 -4.02 6.06 -4.43
N TYR A 54 -4.58 5.10 -5.18
CA TYR A 54 -4.99 5.29 -6.57
C TYR A 54 -6.36 4.64 -6.82
N ASP A 55 -6.98 4.98 -7.96
CA ASP A 55 -8.19 4.33 -8.44
C ASP A 55 -7.86 3.43 -9.63
N SER A 56 -8.08 2.12 -9.46
CA SER A 56 -7.81 1.10 -10.48
C SER A 56 -8.74 1.19 -11.69
N SER A 57 -9.83 1.95 -11.60
CA SER A 57 -10.74 2.23 -12.71
C SER A 57 -10.38 3.50 -13.51
N THR A 58 -9.29 4.17 -13.14
CA THR A 58 -8.78 5.33 -13.89
C THR A 58 -8.45 4.92 -15.31
N ALA A 59 -8.88 5.72 -16.28
CA ALA A 59 -8.61 5.44 -17.68
C ALA A 59 -7.11 5.60 -17.99
N ASP A 60 -6.59 4.69 -18.81
CA ASP A 60 -5.24 4.78 -19.35
C ASP A 60 -5.12 5.98 -20.31
N ALA A 61 -4.10 6.81 -20.12
CA ALA A 61 -3.81 7.94 -20.98
C ALA A 61 -2.96 7.56 -22.21
N ILE A 62 -2.38 6.37 -22.24
CA ILE A 62 -1.54 5.87 -23.32
C ILE A 62 -2.28 4.75 -24.07
N ALA A 63 -2.20 4.75 -25.40
CA ALA A 63 -2.79 3.72 -26.25
C ALA A 63 -1.75 2.66 -26.64
N ASP A 64 -0.99 2.16 -25.66
CA ASP A 64 0.06 1.17 -25.86
C ASP A 64 -0.23 -0.06 -24.98
N PRO A 65 -0.41 -1.26 -25.55
CA PRO A 65 -0.80 -2.46 -24.80
C PRO A 65 0.28 -2.99 -23.86
N SER A 66 1.48 -2.40 -23.88
CA SER A 66 2.61 -2.74 -23.02
C SER A 66 2.89 -1.69 -21.94
N THR A 67 2.24 -0.52 -21.99
CA THR A 67 2.52 0.60 -21.11
C THR A 67 1.26 1.41 -20.84
N GLY A 68 0.82 1.42 -19.58
CA GLY A 68 -0.25 2.27 -19.11
C GLY A 68 0.26 3.44 -18.28
N ALA A 69 -0.39 4.59 -18.42
CA ALA A 69 -0.16 5.75 -17.56
C ALA A 69 -1.48 6.34 -17.06
N TYR A 70 -1.57 6.45 -15.73
CA TYR A 70 -2.81 6.76 -15.03
C TYR A 70 -2.60 7.99 -14.17
N ALA A 71 -3.23 9.09 -14.54
CA ALA A 71 -3.16 10.34 -13.81
C ALA A 71 -4.36 10.48 -12.85
N HIS A 72 -4.08 10.71 -11.57
CA HIS A 72 -5.07 10.91 -10.53
C HIS A 72 -5.02 12.34 -9.99
N GLY A 73 -6.21 12.92 -9.80
CA GLY A 73 -6.39 14.27 -9.30
C GLY A 73 -6.67 14.36 -7.79
N ALA A 74 -7.53 15.29 -7.42
CA ALA A 74 -7.94 15.52 -6.03
C ALA A 74 -8.47 14.24 -5.36
N GLY A 75 -8.03 13.99 -4.12
CA GLY A 75 -8.38 12.79 -3.34
C GLY A 75 -7.35 11.65 -3.43
N TYR A 76 -6.40 11.74 -4.36
CA TYR A 76 -5.30 10.78 -4.52
C TYR A 76 -3.95 11.46 -4.25
N GLY A 77 -2.98 10.68 -3.80
CA GLY A 77 -1.67 11.23 -3.46
C GLY A 77 -0.73 10.22 -2.82
N MET A 78 0.36 10.76 -2.28
CA MET A 78 1.33 10.01 -1.49
C MET A 78 1.72 10.81 -0.25
N SER A 79 1.98 10.11 0.85
CA SER A 79 2.60 10.68 2.04
C SER A 79 3.95 10.02 2.31
N LEU A 80 4.88 10.79 2.89
CA LEU A 80 6.21 10.33 3.25
C LEU A 80 6.56 10.87 4.64
N THR A 81 7.02 9.99 5.51
CA THR A 81 7.52 10.29 6.85
C THR A 81 8.93 9.73 6.98
N LEU A 82 9.90 10.58 7.31
CA LEU A 82 11.31 10.21 7.50
C LEU A 82 11.61 10.09 9.00
N ASP A 83 12.15 8.94 9.42
CA ASP A 83 12.51 8.63 10.82
C ASP A 83 11.43 8.99 11.87
N GLY A 84 10.15 8.85 11.51
CA GLY A 84 9.02 9.19 12.39
C GLY A 84 8.81 10.70 12.61
N GLY A 85 9.44 11.55 11.81
CA GLY A 85 9.29 13.00 11.81
C GLY A 85 7.96 13.49 11.22
N PRO A 86 7.88 14.77 10.81
CA PRO A 86 6.70 15.30 10.13
C PRO A 86 6.40 14.56 8.83
N THR A 87 5.11 14.36 8.55
CA THR A 87 4.66 13.76 7.29
C THR A 87 4.59 14.82 6.20
N LEU A 88 5.34 14.59 5.13
CA LEU A 88 5.16 15.25 3.83
C LEU A 88 3.93 14.66 3.15
N ALA A 89 2.99 15.50 2.71
CA ALA A 89 1.78 15.08 2.01
C ALA A 89 1.73 15.68 0.59
N LEU A 90 1.87 14.82 -0.42
CA LEU A 90 1.85 15.14 -1.84
C LEU A 90 0.49 14.77 -2.43
N ASN A 91 -0.51 15.60 -2.13
CA ASN A 91 -1.90 15.39 -2.56
C ASN A 91 -2.20 16.03 -3.92
N GLY A 92 -3.07 15.38 -4.71
CA GLY A 92 -3.73 15.98 -5.87
C GLY A 92 -3.04 15.76 -7.22
N ASN A 93 -1.78 15.32 -7.24
CA ASN A 93 -1.06 14.91 -8.45
C ASN A 93 -0.33 13.59 -8.19
N LEU A 94 -1.01 12.49 -8.45
CA LEU A 94 -0.41 11.16 -8.45
C LEU A 94 -0.45 10.62 -9.87
N ASN A 95 0.65 10.04 -10.32
CA ASN A 95 0.72 9.30 -11.57
C ASN A 95 1.16 7.88 -11.26
N VAL A 96 0.46 6.90 -11.79
CA VAL A 96 0.85 5.50 -11.73
C VAL A 96 1.20 5.05 -13.15
N LEU A 97 2.34 4.40 -13.29
CA LEU A 97 2.79 3.80 -14.54
C LEU A 97 2.86 2.29 -14.35
N THR A 98 2.36 1.56 -15.32
CA THR A 98 2.44 0.09 -15.39
C THR A 98 3.02 -0.27 -16.72
N THR A 99 4.06 -1.09 -16.71
CA THR A 99 4.68 -1.56 -17.94
C THR A 99 4.76 -3.07 -17.88
N ASN A 100 4.14 -3.76 -18.82
CA ASN A 100 4.23 -5.21 -18.98
C ASN A 100 5.19 -5.51 -20.14
N ASN A 101 6.34 -6.11 -19.82
CA ASN A 101 7.43 -6.47 -20.73
C ASN A 101 8.37 -5.32 -21.18
N LEU A 102 8.72 -4.41 -20.26
CA LEU A 102 9.82 -3.46 -20.45
C LEU A 102 11.18 -4.18 -20.42
N GLY A 103 11.68 -4.55 -21.60
CA GLY A 103 12.99 -5.20 -21.71
C GLY A 103 13.04 -6.58 -21.05
N GLY A 104 11.91 -7.30 -21.01
CA GLY A 104 11.80 -8.62 -20.38
C GLY A 104 11.48 -8.58 -18.88
N ALA A 105 11.09 -7.43 -18.34
CA ALA A 105 10.60 -7.28 -16.97
C ALA A 105 9.35 -6.41 -16.95
N ASP A 106 8.52 -6.57 -15.94
CA ASP A 106 7.42 -5.67 -15.69
C ASP A 106 7.81 -4.62 -14.65
N GLN A 107 7.14 -3.46 -14.70
CA GLN A 107 7.40 -2.35 -13.80
C GLN A 107 6.10 -1.71 -13.32
N LEU A 108 6.01 -1.42 -12.02
CA LEU A 108 5.04 -0.48 -11.46
C LEU A 108 5.80 0.75 -10.95
N GLY A 109 5.51 1.91 -11.52
CA GLY A 109 5.97 3.22 -11.07
C GLY A 109 4.83 3.98 -10.40
N VAL A 110 5.10 4.64 -9.27
CA VAL A 110 4.16 5.57 -8.63
C VAL A 110 4.90 6.87 -8.38
N LEU A 111 4.33 8.00 -8.82
CA LEU A 111 4.95 9.31 -8.74
C LEU A 111 3.96 10.33 -8.20
N ALA A 112 4.25 10.90 -7.04
CA ALA A 112 3.52 12.04 -6.49
C ALA A 112 4.38 13.30 -6.53
N GLN A 113 3.78 14.43 -6.88
CA GLN A 113 4.50 15.71 -6.98
C GLN A 113 3.67 16.87 -6.44
N MET A 114 4.31 17.77 -5.70
CA MET A 114 3.69 19.01 -5.25
C MET A 114 4.74 20.12 -5.17
N GLY A 115 4.53 21.19 -5.92
CA GLY A 115 5.51 22.29 -5.98
C GLY A 115 6.85 21.80 -6.53
N GLY A 116 7.93 22.02 -5.77
CA GLY A 116 9.28 21.58 -6.10
C GLY A 116 9.67 20.22 -5.49
N GLU A 117 8.73 19.50 -4.88
CA GLU A 117 8.97 18.22 -4.23
C GLU A 117 8.31 17.08 -4.99
N SER A 118 8.99 15.94 -5.06
CA SER A 118 8.46 14.71 -5.64
C SER A 118 8.88 13.48 -4.86
N VAL A 119 7.99 12.50 -4.77
CA VAL A 119 8.31 11.16 -4.27
C VAL A 119 7.91 10.15 -5.32
N SER A 120 8.83 9.26 -5.65
CA SER A 120 8.61 8.15 -6.57
C SER A 120 8.88 6.81 -5.91
N LEU A 121 8.07 5.82 -6.25
CA LEU A 121 8.25 4.41 -5.94
C LEU A 121 8.38 3.66 -7.26
N THR A 122 9.31 2.72 -7.33
CA THR A 122 9.50 1.86 -8.49
C THR A 122 9.65 0.41 -8.04
N LEU A 123 8.80 -0.46 -8.56
CA LEU A 123 8.83 -1.91 -8.32
C LEU A 123 9.09 -2.62 -9.64
N TRP A 124 10.02 -3.57 -9.67
CA TRP A 124 10.33 -4.39 -10.84
C TRP A 124 10.01 -5.86 -10.59
N ASP A 125 9.22 -6.44 -11.50
CA ASP A 125 8.94 -7.86 -11.55
C ASP A 125 9.68 -8.49 -12.74
N PHE A 126 10.76 -9.22 -12.45
CA PHE A 126 11.53 -9.92 -13.48
C PHE A 126 10.90 -11.26 -13.89
N THR A 127 9.83 -11.69 -13.23
CA THR A 127 9.10 -12.94 -13.53
C THR A 127 7.97 -12.75 -14.54
N GLN A 128 7.56 -11.49 -14.75
CA GLN A 128 6.43 -11.10 -15.61
C GLN A 128 5.08 -11.72 -15.19
N ALA A 129 4.92 -12.02 -13.91
CA ALA A 129 3.75 -12.71 -13.36
C ALA A 129 2.81 -11.76 -12.62
N VAL A 130 3.33 -10.65 -12.09
CA VAL A 130 2.61 -9.73 -11.21
C VAL A 130 1.78 -8.73 -12.00
N LEU A 131 2.29 -8.27 -13.15
CA LEU A 131 1.70 -7.23 -13.98
C LEU A 131 1.44 -7.79 -15.40
N PRO A 132 0.46 -8.69 -15.57
CA PRO A 132 0.23 -9.39 -16.83
C PRO A 132 -0.24 -8.49 -17.99
N SER A 133 -0.55 -7.22 -17.70
CA SER A 133 -1.05 -6.22 -18.64
C SER A 133 -0.62 -4.81 -18.23
N ASP A 134 -0.89 -3.85 -19.11
CA ASP A 134 -0.82 -2.41 -18.87
C ASP A 134 -1.88 -1.89 -17.89
N ILE A 135 -2.89 -2.68 -17.53
CA ILE A 135 -3.97 -2.31 -16.60
C ILE A 135 -3.45 -2.17 -15.15
N LEU A 136 -3.93 -1.14 -14.43
CA LEU A 136 -3.68 -0.98 -12.99
C LEU A 136 -4.09 -2.22 -12.18
N PRO A 137 -3.24 -2.72 -11.26
CA PRO A 137 -3.61 -3.83 -10.40
C PRO A 137 -4.85 -3.52 -9.55
N GLY A 138 -5.85 -4.40 -9.61
CA GLY A 138 -7.03 -4.35 -8.74
C GLY A 138 -6.86 -5.13 -7.43
N GLN A 139 -5.79 -5.91 -7.33
CA GLN A 139 -5.55 -6.87 -6.24
C GLN A 139 -4.37 -6.44 -5.37
N ALA A 140 -4.29 -6.99 -4.15
CA ALA A 140 -3.17 -6.74 -3.26
C ALA A 140 -1.85 -7.16 -3.91
N LEU A 141 -0.88 -6.24 -3.92
CA LEU A 141 0.48 -6.49 -4.37
C LEU A 141 1.33 -6.90 -3.17
N SER A 142 2.15 -7.93 -3.31
CA SER A 142 3.14 -8.32 -2.31
C SER A 142 4.51 -7.82 -2.72
N LEU A 143 5.24 -7.20 -1.79
CA LEU A 143 6.62 -6.78 -2.05
C LEU A 143 7.53 -7.95 -2.45
N ALA A 144 7.22 -9.16 -1.96
CA ALA A 144 8.00 -10.36 -2.24
C ALA A 144 7.90 -10.84 -3.70
N ASP A 145 6.90 -10.38 -4.44
CA ASP A 145 6.73 -10.74 -5.85
C ASP A 145 7.59 -9.87 -6.78
N PHE A 146 8.19 -8.79 -6.24
CA PHE A 146 9.09 -7.90 -6.98
C PHE A 146 10.54 -8.22 -6.65
N GLY A 147 11.38 -8.38 -7.68
CA GLY A 147 12.81 -8.62 -7.50
C GLY A 147 13.60 -7.37 -7.13
N TRP A 148 13.01 -6.19 -7.33
CA TRP A 148 13.61 -4.91 -6.97
C TRP A 148 12.54 -3.90 -6.57
N SER A 149 12.82 -3.09 -5.53
CA SER A 149 11.92 -2.04 -5.06
C SER A 149 12.70 -0.85 -4.52
N THR A 150 12.39 0.35 -5.00
CA THR A 150 13.07 1.59 -4.60
C THR A 150 12.10 2.72 -4.34
N LEU A 151 12.52 3.64 -3.47
CA LEU A 151 11.95 4.96 -3.29
C LEU A 151 13.00 6.01 -3.67
N SER A 152 12.57 7.07 -4.35
CA SER A 152 13.34 8.30 -4.50
C SER A 152 12.48 9.50 -4.06
N TRP A 153 13.06 10.38 -3.24
CA TRP A 153 12.47 11.66 -2.87
C TRP A 153 13.40 12.78 -3.34
N GLN A 154 12.88 13.69 -4.17
CA GLN A 154 13.57 14.92 -4.55
C GLN A 154 12.94 16.11 -3.84
N GLY A 155 13.78 16.85 -3.10
CA GLY A 155 13.46 18.14 -2.51
C GLY A 155 14.41 19.24 -3.01
N GLY A 156 14.17 20.48 -2.60
CA GLY A 156 15.00 21.63 -3.02
C GLY A 156 16.45 21.59 -2.52
N ASP A 157 16.76 20.70 -1.58
CA ASP A 157 18.04 20.49 -0.93
C ASP A 157 18.81 19.26 -1.44
N GLY A 158 18.19 18.38 -2.23
CA GLY A 158 18.83 17.22 -2.86
C GLY A 158 17.94 15.98 -2.92
N GLU A 159 18.49 14.89 -3.44
CA GLU A 159 17.79 13.60 -3.55
C GLU A 159 18.05 12.70 -2.32
N LEU A 160 17.04 11.92 -1.96
CA LEU A 160 17.12 10.79 -1.05
C LEU A 160 16.68 9.53 -1.79
N GLN A 161 17.46 8.46 -1.69
CA GLN A 161 17.17 7.16 -2.28
C GLN A 161 17.05 6.09 -1.19
N GLY A 162 16.16 5.14 -1.39
CA GLY A 162 15.91 4.08 -0.44
C GLY A 162 15.39 2.79 -1.08
N ILE A 163 15.39 1.73 -0.29
CA ILE A 163 14.86 0.40 -0.65
C ILE A 163 13.65 0.12 0.23
N LEU A 164 12.58 -0.42 -0.36
CA LEU A 164 11.39 -0.79 0.41
C LEU A 164 11.66 -2.06 1.20
N THR A 165 11.17 -2.10 2.42
CA THR A 165 11.14 -3.28 3.28
C THR A 165 9.73 -3.80 3.53
N SER A 166 8.71 -2.97 3.26
CA SER A 166 7.32 -3.38 3.30
C SER A 166 6.47 -2.66 2.25
N LEU A 167 5.48 -3.39 1.74
CA LEU A 167 4.37 -2.88 0.95
C LEU A 167 3.14 -3.67 1.37
N THR A 168 2.11 -3.01 1.90
CA THR A 168 0.91 -3.66 2.40
C THR A 168 -0.31 -2.91 1.91
N CYS A 169 -1.23 -3.61 1.26
CA CYS A 169 -2.51 -3.01 0.95
C CYS A 169 -3.36 -2.87 2.21
N VAL A 170 -3.87 -1.67 2.46
CA VAL A 170 -4.67 -1.34 3.66
C VAL A 170 -6.14 -1.07 3.33
N VAL A 171 -6.47 -0.65 2.11
CA VAL A 171 -7.85 -0.39 1.65
C VAL A 171 -7.97 -0.77 0.16
N GLY A 172 -9.13 -1.28 -0.25
CA GLY A 172 -9.50 -1.42 -1.67
C GLY A 172 -8.93 -2.65 -2.39
N CYS A 173 -8.08 -3.45 -1.74
CA CYS A 173 -7.65 -4.72 -2.33
C CYS A 173 -8.66 -5.83 -2.03
N ASP A 174 -9.41 -6.22 -3.06
CA ASP A 174 -10.23 -7.42 -3.02
C ASP A 174 -9.30 -8.63 -2.79
N GLY A 175 -9.54 -9.40 -1.72
CA GLY A 175 -8.79 -10.63 -1.43
C GLY A 175 -7.90 -10.62 -0.18
N ALA A 176 -7.83 -9.51 0.58
CA ALA A 176 -7.36 -9.61 1.96
C ALA A 176 -8.38 -10.45 2.74
N ALA A 177 -8.10 -11.75 2.93
CA ALA A 177 -8.89 -12.59 3.81
C ALA A 177 -9.05 -11.83 5.14
N PRO A 178 -10.26 -11.73 5.72
CA PRO A 178 -10.42 -11.08 7.01
C PRO A 178 -9.42 -11.69 7.99
N PRO A 179 -8.78 -10.88 8.87
CA PRO A 179 -7.84 -11.43 9.82
C PRO A 179 -8.50 -12.62 10.51
N PRO A 180 -7.79 -13.76 10.66
CA PRO A 180 -8.39 -14.93 11.29
C PRO A 180 -8.99 -14.49 12.63
N PRO A 181 -10.19 -14.98 12.98
CA PRO A 181 -10.79 -14.63 14.26
C PRO A 181 -9.76 -14.90 15.36
N PRO A 182 -9.62 -14.00 16.36
CA PRO A 182 -8.69 -14.22 17.44
C PRO A 182 -8.94 -15.61 18.04
N PRO A 183 -7.88 -16.37 18.39
CA PRO A 183 -8.07 -17.68 19.00
C PRO A 183 -8.99 -17.52 20.22
N PRO A 184 -9.89 -18.48 20.47
CA PRO A 184 -10.74 -18.44 21.65
C PRO A 184 -9.86 -18.25 22.89
N PRO A 185 -10.31 -17.47 23.90
CA PRO A 185 -9.60 -17.36 25.16
C PRO A 185 -9.25 -18.77 25.64
N PRO A 186 -8.02 -19.01 26.16
CA PRO A 186 -7.72 -20.28 26.80
C PRO A 186 -8.84 -20.58 27.80
N ASP A 187 -9.44 -21.77 27.74
CA ASP A 187 -10.40 -22.20 28.74
C ASP A 187 -9.78 -21.93 30.10
N SER A 188 -10.36 -20.98 30.83
CA SER A 188 -9.90 -20.64 32.17
C SER A 188 -9.98 -21.92 32.98
N LEU A 189 -8.80 -22.50 33.25
CA LEU A 189 -8.67 -23.71 34.05
C LEU A 189 -9.48 -23.49 35.33
N PRO A 190 -10.27 -24.50 35.78
CA PRO A 190 -10.99 -24.41 37.02
C PRO A 190 -10.02 -23.97 38.12
N PRO A 191 -10.42 -23.06 39.02
CA PRO A 191 -9.54 -22.52 40.05
C PRO A 191 -8.94 -23.68 40.83
N ASN A 192 -7.65 -23.94 40.61
CA ASN A 192 -6.89 -24.94 41.34
C ASN A 192 -6.99 -24.58 42.82
N THR A 193 -7.66 -25.43 43.58
CA THR A 193 -7.73 -25.39 45.03
C THR A 193 -6.32 -25.49 45.56
N VAL A 194 -5.71 -24.35 45.94
CA VAL A 194 -4.37 -24.31 46.50
C VAL A 194 -4.41 -25.05 47.86
N PRO A 195 -3.70 -26.18 48.04
CA PRO A 195 -3.53 -26.76 49.36
C PRO A 195 -2.69 -25.81 50.22
N ALA A 196 -3.17 -25.56 51.44
CA ALA A 196 -2.55 -24.66 52.41
C ALA A 196 -1.06 -24.97 52.59
N ALA A 197 -0.19 -24.05 52.16
CA ALA A 197 1.24 -24.12 52.39
C ALA A 197 1.54 -23.91 53.87
N ILE A 198 2.02 -24.97 54.52
CA ILE A 198 2.56 -24.96 55.89
C ILE A 198 3.78 -24.02 55.91
N ARG A 199 3.69 -22.93 56.66
CA ARG A 199 4.82 -22.03 56.94
C ARG A 199 5.80 -22.70 57.90
N ILE A 200 6.94 -23.15 57.40
CA ILE A 200 8.11 -23.47 58.24
C ILE A 200 9.01 -22.23 58.26
N SER A 201 8.89 -21.44 59.32
CA SER A 201 9.80 -20.35 59.65
C SER A 201 11.15 -20.93 60.10
N ARG A 202 12.18 -20.83 59.25
CA ARG A 202 13.57 -21.11 59.64
C ARG A 202 14.34 -19.82 59.89
N ALA A 203 15.00 -19.81 61.04
CA ALA A 203 15.62 -18.67 61.68
C ALA A 203 16.78 -18.05 60.88
N ARG A 204 16.88 -16.72 61.01
CA ARG A 204 18.07 -15.91 60.68
C ARG A 204 19.31 -16.49 61.37
N ALA A 205 20.35 -16.76 60.59
CA ALA A 205 21.72 -16.76 61.08
C ALA A 205 22.42 -15.54 60.48
N ALA A 206 22.74 -14.57 61.34
CA ALA A 206 23.63 -13.47 61.04
C ALA A 206 25.06 -14.01 60.88
N GLY A 207 25.72 -13.70 59.77
CA GLY A 207 27.15 -13.93 59.57
C GLY A 207 27.63 -13.00 58.45
N ARG A 208 28.19 -11.84 58.79
CA ARG A 208 29.60 -11.61 59.17
C ARG A 208 30.47 -11.30 57.93
N ALA A 209 30.72 -10.00 57.80
CA ALA A 209 31.99 -9.34 57.50
C ALA A 209 33.03 -10.01 56.55
N GLY A 210 33.45 -9.24 55.55
CA GLY A 210 34.77 -9.31 54.92
C GLY A 210 34.85 -8.33 53.75
N ARG A 211 35.61 -7.23 53.84
CA ARG A 211 36.99 -7.13 53.29
C ARG A 211 37.03 -7.58 51.82
N GLY A 212 37.31 -6.79 50.80
CA GLY A 212 38.12 -5.57 50.72
C GLY A 212 39.15 -5.76 49.59
N ARG A 213 39.39 -4.69 48.83
CA ARG A 213 40.51 -4.42 47.90
C ARG A 213 40.57 -5.16 46.55
N PRO A 214 41.39 -4.66 45.59
CA PRO A 214 42.07 -3.36 45.51
C PRO A 214 41.44 -2.39 44.51
#